data_AF-A0A5M3MSD7-F1
#
_entry.id   AF-A0A5M3MSD7-F1
#
_cell.length_a   1.000
_cell.length_b   1.000
_cell.length_c   1.000
_cell.angle_alpha   90.00
_cell.angle_beta   90.00
_cell.angle_gamma   90.00
#
_symmetry.space_group_name_H-M   'P 1'
#
loop_
_entity.id
_entity.type
_entity.pdbx_description
1 polymer ?
#
loop_
_entity_poly.entity_id
_entity_poly.type
_entity_poly.pdbx_seq_one_letter_code
_entity_poly.pdbx_strand_id
1 'polypeptide(L)' 'MWVVRPEYLGNRPNMAVIHLDSISRGAHLIPVYGTATLPEELQFHDSLDAFCTFYVNRWADHHMHSFMYGDN' A
#
# COMPACT_ATOMS: atom_id res chain seq x y z
N MET A 1 -9.92 -3.45 10.50
CA MET A 1 -9.23 -2.50 9.61
C MET A 1 -8.02 -2.00 10.37
N TRP A 2 -6.85 -1.99 9.76
CA TRP A 2 -5.61 -1.54 10.40
C TRP A 2 -5.12 -0.27 9.73
N VAL A 3 -4.45 0.58 10.48
CA VAL A 3 -3.76 1.76 9.94
C VAL A 3 -2.27 1.44 9.87
N VAL A 4 -1.69 1.61 8.70
CA VAL A 4 -0.25 1.40 8.45
C VAL A 4 0.40 2.70 8.00
N ARG A 5 1.72 2.78 8.16
CA ARG A 5 2.56 3.91 7.74
C ARG A 5 3.72 3.40 6.90
N PRO A 6 4.16 4.13 5.85
CA PRO A 6 5.36 3.78 5.13
C PRO A 6 6.57 3.78 6.06
N GLU A 7 7.51 2.87 5.82
CA GLU A 7 8.76 2.81 6.55
C GLU A 7 9.77 3.80 5.95
N TYR A 8 10.55 4.47 6.80
CA TYR A 8 11.58 5.43 6.40
C TYR A 8 12.91 5.10 7.05
N LEU A 9 13.99 5.20 6.27
CA LEU A 9 15.36 5.18 6.76
C LEU A 9 15.87 6.63 6.84
N GLY A 10 15.74 7.23 8.02
CA GLY A 10 15.97 8.67 8.19
C GLY A 10 14.91 9.48 7.44
N ASN A 11 15.34 10.30 6.48
CA ASN A 11 14.45 11.15 5.68
C ASN A 11 14.15 10.60 4.29
N ARG A 12 14.38 9.30 4.05
CA ARG A 12 14.15 8.63 2.77
C ARG A 12 13.22 7.44 2.95
N PRO A 13 12.25 7.20 2.04
CA PRO A 13 11.44 6.00 2.08
C PRO A 13 12.33 4.74 2.04
N ASN A 14 11.99 3.73 2.84
CA ASN A 14 12.66 2.44 2.78
C ASN A 14 12.12 1.66 1.57
N MET A 15 12.81 1.73 0.44
CA MET A 15 12.44 1.04 -0.79
C MET A 15 13.37 -0.14 -1.05
N ALA A 16 12.81 -1.26 -1.50
CA ALA A 16 13.56 -2.44 -1.92
C ALA A 16 12.99 -3.00 -3.23
N VAL A 17 13.86 -3.54 -4.08
CA VAL A 17 13.44 -4.34 -5.23
C VAL A 17 13.24 -5.77 -4.74
N ILE A 18 12.03 -6.28 -4.84
CA ILE A 18 11.66 -7.66 -4.44
C ILE A 18 11.25 -8.47 -5.66
N HIS A 19 11.40 -9.79 -5.58
CA HIS A 19 10.88 -10.69 -6.60
C HIS A 19 9.34 -10.71 -6.55
N LEU A 20 8.68 -10.76 -7.71
CA LEU A 20 7.21 -10.75 -7.76
C LEU A 20 6.61 -11.99 -7.06
N ASP A 21 7.29 -13.13 -7.11
CA ASP A 21 6.85 -14.36 -6.43
C ASP A 21 6.88 -14.26 -4.90
N SER A 22 7.56 -13.25 -4.34
CA SER A 22 7.53 -12.97 -2.89
C SER A 22 6.26 -12.21 -2.47
N ILE A 23 5.45 -11.74 -3.42
CA ILE A 23 4.19 -11.03 -3.15
C ILE A 23 3.06 -12.05 -3.01
N SER A 24 2.72 -12.39 -1.77
CA SER A 24 1.65 -13.35 -1.48
C SER A 24 0.26 -12.88 -1.91
N ARG A 25 -0.02 -11.57 -1.76
CA ARG A 25 -1.29 -10.91 -2.07
C ARG A 25 -1.10 -9.39 -2.15
N GLY A 26 -1.81 -8.70 -3.04
CA GLY A 26 -1.72 -7.24 -3.14
C GLY A 26 -2.88 -6.54 -2.46
N ALA A 27 -2.70 -5.85 -1.34
CA ALA A 27 -3.77 -5.18 -0.59
C ALA A 27 -4.24 -3.85 -1.24
N HIS A 28 -5.54 -3.52 -1.14
CA HIS A 28 -6.02 -2.17 -1.45
C HIS A 28 -5.70 -1.21 -0.31
N LEU A 29 -4.87 -0.22 -0.60
CA LEU A 29 -4.53 0.85 0.33
C LEU A 29 -5.44 2.05 0.11
N ILE A 30 -6.20 2.41 1.15
CA ILE A 30 -7.03 3.62 1.14
C ILE A 30 -6.33 4.67 2.01
N PRO A 31 -5.98 5.86 1.48
CA PRO A 31 -5.36 6.90 2.29
C PRO A 31 -6.23 7.31 3.48
N VAL A 32 -5.59 7.61 4.61
CA VAL A 32 -6.27 8.32 5.69
C VAL A 32 -6.31 9.80 5.32
N TYR A 33 -7.48 10.27 4.89
CA TYR A 33 -7.67 11.67 4.50
C TYR A 33 -7.68 12.60 5.72
N GLY A 34 -7.13 13.80 5.52
CA GLY A 34 -7.25 14.91 6.45
C GLY A 34 -8.46 15.80 6.11
N THR A 35 -8.43 17.03 6.61
CA THR A 35 -9.46 18.05 6.33
C THR A 35 -9.19 18.88 5.09
N ALA A 36 -8.02 18.70 4.45
CA ALA A 36 -7.64 19.42 3.25
C ALA A 36 -8.26 18.80 2.00
N THR A 37 -8.52 19.63 0.99
CA THR A 37 -8.92 19.18 -0.34
C THR A 37 -7.72 18.58 -1.06
N LEU A 38 -7.97 17.56 -1.88
CA LEU A 38 -6.93 17.01 -2.75
C LEU A 38 -6.61 18.00 -3.88
N PRO A 39 -5.32 18.19 -4.24
CA PRO A 39 -4.96 18.92 -5.45
C PRO A 39 -5.59 18.27 -6.68
N GLU A 40 -6.00 19.07 -7.65
CA GLU A 40 -6.62 18.58 -8.88
C GLU A 40 -5.62 17.76 -9.73
N GLU A 41 -4.34 18.08 -9.59
CA GLU A 41 -3.25 17.44 -10.32
C GLU A 41 -2.80 16.12 -9.68
N LEU A 42 -3.27 15.79 -8.47
CA LEU A 42 -2.85 14.57 -7.77
C LEU A 42 -3.27 13.32 -8.57
N GLN A 43 -2.29 12.57 -9.07
CA GLN A 43 -2.56 11.34 -9.82
C GLN A 43 -2.57 10.13 -8.89
N PHE A 44 -3.18 9.04 -9.36
CA PHE A 44 -3.24 7.79 -8.59
C PHE A 44 -1.85 7.23 -8.26
N HIS A 45 -0.84 7.45 -9.11
CA HIS A 45 0.52 6.96 -8.88
C HIS A 45 1.28 7.78 -7.83
N ASP A 46 0.87 9.03 -7.58
CA ASP A 46 1.46 9.89 -6.54
C ASP A 46 0.93 9.56 -5.14
N SER A 47 -0.12 8.73 -5.06
CA SER A 47 -0.85 8.48 -3.81
C SER A 47 0.01 7.82 -2.72
N LEU A 48 1.02 7.03 -3.08
CA LEU A 48 1.91 6.42 -2.07
C LEU A 48 2.87 7.44 -1.44
N ASP A 49 3.22 8.49 -2.18
CA ASP A 49 4.11 9.56 -1.71
C ASP A 49 3.34 10.71 -1.06
N ALA A 50 2.10 10.95 -1.49
CA ALA A 50 1.26 12.06 -1.02
C ALA A 50 0.66 11.84 0.39
N PHE A 51 0.54 10.59 0.84
CA PHE A 51 -0.10 10.26 2.12
C PHE A 51 0.82 9.47 3.06
N CYS A 52 0.78 9.83 4.34
CA CYS A 52 1.64 9.23 5.37
C CYS A 52 1.03 7.99 6.05
N THR A 53 -0.25 7.70 5.81
CA THR A 53 -1.02 6.68 6.52
C THR A 53 -2.10 6.09 5.62
N PHE A 54 -2.30 4.78 5.70
CA PHE A 54 -3.28 4.05 4.90
C PHE A 54 -4.09 3.06 5.74
N TYR A 55 -5.35 2.88 5.39
CA TYR A 55 -6.18 1.78 5.87
C TYR A 55 -5.92 0.52 5.06
N VAL A 56 -5.68 -0.59 5.76
CA VAL A 56 -5.62 -1.95 5.20
C VAL A 56 -6.83 -2.73 5.69
N ASN A 57 -7.60 -3.27 4.75
CA ASN A 57 -8.82 -4.00 5.04
C ASN A 57 -8.72 -5.46 4.58
N ARG A 58 -8.48 -6.36 5.54
CA ARG A 58 -8.42 -7.81 5.31
C ARG A 58 -9.59 -8.42 4.52
N TRP A 59 -10.77 -7.79 4.55
CA TRP A 59 -11.99 -8.27 3.90
C TRP A 59 -12.22 -7.68 2.52
N ALA A 60 -11.94 -6.38 2.33
CA ALA A 60 -11.92 -5.77 0.99
C ALA A 60 -10.89 -6.48 0.11
N ASP A 61 -9.84 -6.97 0.77
CA ASP A 61 -8.71 -7.63 0.16
C ASP A 61 -8.92 -9.14 -0.03
N HIS A 62 -10.13 -9.68 0.12
CA HIS A 62 -10.41 -11.12 0.04
C HIS A 62 -10.47 -11.64 -1.41
N HIS A 63 -10.76 -10.78 -2.38
CA HIS A 63 -10.86 -11.13 -3.80
C HIS A 63 -9.54 -11.04 -4.58
N MET A 64 -8.44 -10.61 -3.95
CA MET A 64 -7.13 -10.66 -4.61
C MET A 64 -6.61 -12.09 -4.66
N HIS A 65 -6.21 -12.49 -5.85
CA HIS A 65 -5.60 -13.79 -6.10
C HIS A 65 -4.36 -13.96 -5.21
N SER A 66 -4.34 -15.01 -4.39
CA SER A 66 -3.15 -15.40 -3.64
C SER A 66 -2.39 -16.42 -4.48
N PHE A 67 -1.12 -16.13 -4.81
CA PHE A 67 -0.23 -17.12 -5.41
C PHE A 67 0.32 -18.02 -4.30
N MET A 68 -0.51 -18.97 -3.84
CA MET A 68 -0.03 -20.14 -3.12
C MET A 68 -0.27 -21.38 -3.98
N TYR A 69 0.62 -21.59 -4.95
CA TYR A 69 1.00 -22.92 -5.42
C TYR A 69 2.41 -23.11 -4.85
N GLY A 70 2.66 -23.98 -3.87
CA GLY A 70 2.52 -25.44 -3.93
C GLY A 70 3.94 -26.00 -3.90
N ASP A 71 4.25 -26.76 -2.85
CA ASP A 71 5.57 -27.27 -2.45
C ASP A 71 6.44 -27.85 -3.58
N ASN A 72 7.75 -27.56 -3.53
CA ASN A 72 8.81 -28.58 -3.50
C ASN A 72 10.11 -28.02 -2.92
#